data_AF-A0A078S1F8-F1
#
_entry.id   AF-A0A078S1F8-F1
#
_cell.length_a   1.000
_cell.length_b   1.000
_cell.length_c   1.000
_cell.angle_alpha   90.00
_cell.angle_beta   90.00
_cell.angle_gamma   90.00
#
_symmetry.space_group_name_H-M   'P 1'
#
loop_
_entity.id
_entity.type
_entity.pdbx_description
1 polymer ?
#
loop_
_entity_poly.entity_id
_entity_poly.type
_entity_poly.pdbx_seq_one_letter_code
_entity_poly.pdbx_strand_id
1 'polypeptide(L)' 'MPDDAAGQKAIDELNGAEFDHKQISVNVARPREERPSNGGNRDRRGGYNSRRY' A
#
# COMPACT_ATOMS: atom_id res chain seq x y z
N MET A 1 -15.81 -18.25 9.24
CA MET A 1 -14.78 -17.21 9.24
C MET A 1 -14.52 -16.86 10.70
N PRO A 2 -13.42 -17.34 11.29
CA PRO A 2 -13.16 -17.19 12.73
C PRO A 2 -12.58 -15.81 13.12
N ASP A 3 -12.41 -14.88 12.18
CA ASP A 3 -11.51 -13.75 12.38
C ASP A 3 -12.19 -12.38 12.58
N ASP A 4 -13.48 -12.23 12.27
CA ASP A 4 -14.15 -10.92 12.43
C ASP A 4 -14.32 -10.52 13.90
N ALA A 5 -14.73 -11.47 14.75
CA ALA A 5 -14.93 -11.23 16.18
C ALA A 5 -13.60 -11.04 16.93
N ALA A 6 -12.56 -11.79 16.55
CA ALA A 6 -11.21 -11.63 17.11
C ALA A 6 -10.56 -10.33 16.62
N GLY A 7 -10.76 -9.98 15.35
CA GLY A 7 -10.28 -8.74 14.74
C GLY A 7 -10.88 -7.50 15.40
N GLN A 8 -12.18 -7.51 15.71
CA GLN A 8 -12.83 -6.38 16.39
C GLN A 8 -12.27 -6.17 17.80
N LYS A 9 -12.06 -7.25 18.57
CA LYS A 9 -11.44 -7.14 19.90
C LYS A 9 -10.03 -6.55 19.84
N ALA A 10 -9.22 -6.97 18.88
CA ALA A 10 -7.88 -6.44 18.69
C ALA A 10 -7.89 -4.95 18.30
N ILE A 11 -8.87 -4.52 17.50
CA ILE A 11 -9.07 -3.11 17.16
C ILE A 11 -9.39 -2.30 18.42
N ASP A 12 -10.33 -2.75 19.24
CA ASP A 12 -10.78 -2.01 20.42
C ASP A 12 -9.66 -1.83 21.47
N GLU A 13 -8.76 -2.80 21.61
CA GLU A 13 -7.63 -2.74 22.56
C GLU A 13 -6.43 -1.93 22.04
N LEU A 14 -6.20 -1.88 20.72
CA LEU A 14 -4.99 -1.28 20.13
C LEU A 14 -5.24 0.08 19.46
N ASN A 15 -6.50 0.44 19.18
CA ASN A 15 -6.82 1.73 18.59
C ASN A 15 -6.61 2.86 19.62
N GLY A 16 -5.65 3.75 19.34
CA GLY A 16 -5.25 4.82 20.27
C GLY A 16 -4.14 4.41 21.24
N ALA A 17 -3.63 3.18 21.15
CA ALA A 17 -2.45 2.77 21.91
C ALA A 17 -1.22 3.56 21.46
N GLU A 18 -0.34 3.88 22.42
CA GLU A 18 0.94 4.52 22.14
C GLU A 18 1.96 3.46 21.76
N PHE A 19 2.47 3.55 20.54
CA PHE A 19 3.53 2.69 20.01
C PHE A 19 4.64 3.57 19.44
N ASP A 20 5.87 3.38 19.92
CA ASP A 20 7.04 4.15 19.46
C ASP A 20 6.82 5.68 19.55
N HIS A 21 6.35 6.14 20.71
CA HIS A 21 6.02 7.55 20.98
C HIS A 21 4.98 8.17 20.02
N LYS A 22 4.17 7.33 19.37
CA LYS A 22 3.11 7.75 18.44
C LYS A 22 1.83 6.98 18.74
N GLN A 23 0.69 7.65 18.70
CA GLN A 23 -0.59 6.95 18.73
C GLN A 23 -0.83 6.27 17.38
N ILE A 24 -1.15 4.98 17.44
CA ILE A 24 -1.57 4.21 16.27
C ILE A 24 -3.09 4.15 16.22
N SER A 25 -3.64 4.20 15.00
CA SER A 25 -5.08 3.95 14.77
C SER A 25 -5.24 2.61 14.06
N VAL A 26 -6.07 1.75 14.62
CA VAL A 26 -6.35 0.41 14.09
C VAL A 26 -7.81 0.37 13.70
N ASN A 27 -8.10 0.00 12.46
CA ASN A 27 -9.46 -0.02 11.91
C ASN A 27 -9.61 -1.20 10.94
N VAL A 28 -10.86 -1.63 10.71
CA VAL A 28 -11.16 -2.66 9.71
C VAL A 28 -10.77 -2.15 8.32
N ALA A 29 -9.90 -2.90 7.63
CA ALA A 29 -9.45 -2.55 6.30
C ALA A 29 -10.59 -2.68 5.29
N ARG A 30 -10.82 -1.62 4.50
CA ARG A 30 -11.70 -1.70 3.33
C ARG A 30 -11.03 -2.58 2.26
N PRO A 31 -11.80 -3.33 1.44
CA PRO A 31 -11.26 -4.09 0.33
C PRO A 31 -10.32 -3.24 -0.52
N ARG A 32 -9.13 -3.77 -0.82
CA ARG A 32 -8.17 -3.07 -1.68
C ARG A 32 -8.64 -3.22 -3.12
N GLU A 33 -8.93 -2.10 -3.78
CA GLU A 33 -9.14 -2.10 -5.23
C GLU A 33 -7.79 -2.21 -5.94
N GLU A 34 -7.70 -3.11 -6.91
CA GLU A 34 -6.50 -3.28 -7.73
C GLU A 34 -6.29 -2.01 -8.56
N ARG A 35 -5.35 -1.16 -8.14
CA ARG A 35 -4.99 0.03 -8.91
C ARG A 35 -4.26 -0.44 -10.16
N PRO A 36 -4.73 -0.11 -11.38
CA PRO A 36 -4.06 -0.53 -12.59
C PRO A 36 -2.60 -0.06 -12.54
N SER A 37 -1.68 -0.99 -12.74
CA SER A 37 -0.27 -0.68 -12.91
C SER A 37 -0.15 0.19 -14.16
N ASN A 38 -0.08 1.51 -13.98
CA ASN A 38 0.21 2.43 -15.08
C ASN A 38 1.64 2.11 -15.55
N GLY A 39 1.72 1.23 -16.56
CA GLY A 39 2.93 0.64 -17.10
C GLY A 39 4.03 1.65 -17.32
N GLY A 40 4.93 1.72 -16.36
CA GLY A 40 6.15 2.53 -16.38
C GLY A 40 7.32 1.79 -17.02
N ASN A 41 7.09 0.80 -17.87
CA ASN A 41 8.14 0.24 -18.74
C ASN A 41 8.36 1.21 -19.90
N ARG A 42 8.96 2.36 -19.58
CA ARG A 42 9.53 3.24 -20.59
C ARG A 42 10.92 2.73 -20.92
N ASP A 43 10.96 1.56 -21.54
CA ASP A 43 12.06 1.08 -22.36
C ASP A 43 12.24 2.05 -23.54
N ARG A 44 12.78 3.25 -23.30
CA ARG A 44 13.40 4.06 -24.37
C ARG A 44 14.83 3.59 -24.55
N ARG A 45 14.97 2.31 -24.88
CA ARG A 45 16.08 1.83 -25.70
C ARG A 45 15.89 2.47 -27.08
N GLY A 46 16.76 3.40 -27.46
CA GLY A 46 16.69 3.99 -28.80
C GLY A 46 17.26 5.40 -28.90
N GLY A 47 18.51 5.58 -28.45
CA GLY A 47 19.22 6.85 -28.55
C GLY A 47 20.49 6.79 -29.40
N TYR A 48 20.67 5.77 -30.25
CA TYR A 48 21.73 5.75 -31.26
C TYR A 48 21.16 6.33 -32.56
N ASN A 49 21.02 7.66 -32.62
CA ASN A 49 20.74 8.33 -33.89
C ASN A 49 21.99 9.07 -34.37
N SER A 50 22.70 8.35 -35.24
CA SER A 50 23.78 8.78 -36.12
C SER A 50 23.51 10.15 -36.75
N ARG A 51 24.18 11.20 -36.24
CA ARG A 51 24.38 12.43 -37.02
C ARG A 51 25.71 12.33 -37.76
N ARG A 52 25.64 11.59 -38.88
CA ARG A 52 26.50 11.77 -40.04
C ARG A 52 25.96 12.97 -40.83
N TYR A 53 26.86 13.67 -41.49
CA TYR A 53 26.76 14.94 -42.21
C TYR A 53 26.95 16.17 -41.33
#